data_AF-A0A285UD26-F1
#
_entry.id   AF-A0A285UD26-F1
#
_cell.length_a   1.000
_cell.length_b   1.000
_cell.length_c   1.000
_cell.angle_alpha   90.00
_cell.angle_beta   90.00
_cell.angle_gamma   90.00
#
_symmetry.space_group_name_H-M   'P 1'
#
loop_
_entity.id
_entity.type
_entity.pdbx_description
1 polymer ?
#
loop_
_entity_poly.entity_id
_entity_poly.type
_entity_poly.pdbx_seq_one_letter_code
_entity_poly.pdbx_strand_id
1 'polypeptide(L)'
;MGLFINKKQHPDVFKNKGALIEPNQVEYCINAFTEFVKEQKASNKSIHKSIEGINTTQDKYHIQQKRQWREIEHQMYELRVLHKEHEKIEKQIVTWLKKLENKQANLEDLIINDQRDKVELKLHVQNLASSQVEVLKELNALVDAKEEIQQKLDSLASLKDDVIGQFETVNVVSEKILHKMDEQTELQQQIADKITTIEETQQEVIHRVDGQEGIIDKIVHQIDHVRFVLFERTNYLEEKMEKVYDQVVNYIQKIKNNIIQPSTIEVSSNENEKREEA
;
A
#
# COMPACT_ATOMS: atom_id res chain seq x y z
N MET A 1 62.34 -143.70 -11.09
CA MET A 1 61.26 -143.17 -11.95
C MET A 1 61.51 -143.67 -13.37
N GLY A 2 60.56 -144.41 -13.96
CA GLY A 2 60.71 -144.95 -15.33
C GLY A 2 60.38 -143.89 -16.38
N LEU A 3 61.32 -143.65 -17.30
CA LEU A 3 61.13 -142.73 -18.43
C LEU A 3 60.24 -143.38 -19.50
N PHE A 4 59.04 -142.83 -19.69
CA PHE A 4 58.20 -143.09 -20.87
C PHE A 4 58.63 -142.16 -22.01
N ILE A 5 59.28 -142.71 -23.05
CA ILE A 5 59.73 -141.94 -24.22
C ILE A 5 58.67 -142.07 -25.32
N ASN A 6 57.92 -140.99 -25.54
CA ASN A 6 56.93 -140.86 -26.60
C ASN A 6 57.63 -140.68 -27.96
N LYS A 7 57.64 -141.74 -28.78
CA LYS A 7 58.36 -141.79 -30.07
C LYS A 7 57.78 -140.91 -31.19
N LYS A 8 56.65 -140.23 -30.98
CA LYS A 8 55.99 -139.42 -32.02
C LYS A 8 56.41 -137.95 -32.07
N GLN A 9 57.07 -137.42 -31.04
CA GLN A 9 57.38 -135.98 -30.95
C GLN A 9 58.88 -135.64 -30.90
N HIS A 10 59.77 -136.63 -30.75
CA HIS A 10 61.22 -136.42 -30.73
C HIS A 10 61.95 -137.55 -31.49
N PRO A 11 62.06 -137.47 -32.83
CA PRO A 11 62.72 -138.51 -33.64
C PRO A 11 64.24 -138.58 -33.44
N ASP A 12 64.86 -137.52 -32.89
CA ASP A 12 66.31 -137.42 -32.76
C ASP A 12 66.88 -138.06 -31.48
N VAL A 13 66.07 -138.80 -30.72
CA VAL A 13 66.53 -139.50 -29.52
C VAL A 13 67.01 -140.90 -29.90
N PHE A 14 68.29 -140.98 -30.28
CA PHE A 14 68.95 -142.23 -30.65
C PHE A 14 69.20 -143.13 -29.44
N LYS A 15 68.60 -144.34 -29.46
CA LYS A 15 68.89 -145.41 -28.51
C LYS A 15 70.18 -146.12 -28.93
N ASN A 16 71.30 -145.80 -28.28
CA ASN A 16 72.59 -146.45 -28.55
C ASN A 16 72.52 -147.93 -28.14
N LYS A 17 72.89 -148.85 -29.05
CA LYS A 17 72.88 -150.31 -28.86
C LYS A 17 74.26 -150.89 -28.52
N GLY A 18 75.25 -150.03 -28.24
CA GLY A 18 76.60 -150.46 -27.88
C GLY A 18 76.67 -151.22 -26.54
N ALA A 19 77.53 -152.24 -26.49
CA ALA A 19 77.84 -152.97 -25.26
C ALA A 19 78.38 -152.01 -24.20
N LEU A 20 77.75 -152.03 -23.02
CA LEU A 20 78.12 -151.23 -21.86
C LEU A 20 79.50 -151.67 -21.36
N ILE A 21 80.53 -150.88 -21.68
CA ILE A 21 81.85 -151.00 -21.09
C ILE A 21 81.75 -150.50 -19.64
N GLU A 22 81.98 -151.41 -18.69
CA GLU A 22 82.19 -151.16 -17.26
C GLU A 22 83.33 -150.12 -17.04
N PRO A 23 83.43 -149.40 -15.91
CA PRO A 23 82.45 -148.96 -14.92
C PRO A 23 82.34 -147.42 -14.96
N ASN A 24 81.19 -146.87 -15.38
CA ASN A 24 80.92 -145.43 -15.37
C ASN A 24 80.79 -144.84 -13.95
N GLN A 25 80.66 -145.70 -12.93
CA GLN A 25 80.71 -145.32 -11.54
C GLN A 25 82.17 -145.16 -11.11
N VAL A 26 82.74 -143.99 -11.42
CA VAL A 26 83.67 -143.41 -10.45
C VAL A 26 82.80 -143.21 -9.20
N GLU A 27 83.08 -143.93 -8.13
CA GLU A 27 82.62 -143.53 -6.80
C GLU A 27 83.12 -142.10 -6.62
N TYR A 28 82.26 -141.15 -6.97
CA TYR A 28 82.42 -139.78 -6.60
C TYR A 28 82.17 -139.85 -5.09
N CYS A 29 83.24 -140.12 -4.34
CA CYS A 29 83.29 -139.94 -2.91
C CYS A 29 83.14 -138.42 -2.72
N ILE A 30 81.91 -137.95 -2.90
CA ILE A 30 81.45 -136.68 -2.43
C ILE A 30 81.59 -136.84 -0.94
N ASN A 31 82.69 -136.32 -0.42
CA ASN A 31 82.76 -135.99 0.97
C ASN A 31 81.53 -135.11 1.19
N ALA A 32 80.50 -135.62 1.87
CA ALA A 32 79.22 -134.93 2.04
C ALA A 32 79.43 -133.51 2.59
N PHE A 33 80.54 -133.32 3.31
CA PHE A 33 81.04 -132.03 3.74
C PHE A 33 81.43 -131.07 2.59
N THR A 34 82.06 -131.55 1.51
CA THR A 34 82.43 -130.73 0.34
C THR A 34 81.20 -130.28 -0.46
N GLU A 35 80.20 -131.15 -0.63
CA GLU A 35 78.93 -130.76 -1.25
C GLU A 35 78.14 -129.82 -0.35
N PHE A 36 78.08 -130.07 0.95
CA PHE A 36 77.53 -129.14 1.93
C PHE A 36 78.22 -127.77 1.90
N VAL A 37 79.55 -127.72 1.84
CA VAL A 37 80.31 -126.46 1.74
C VAL A 37 80.03 -125.76 0.40
N LYS A 38 79.87 -126.51 -0.70
CA LYS A 38 79.54 -125.95 -2.02
C LYS A 38 78.12 -125.40 -2.06
N GLU A 39 77.14 -126.12 -1.49
CA GLU A 39 75.75 -125.67 -1.34
C GLU A 39 75.66 -124.47 -0.39
N GLN A 40 76.37 -124.49 0.74
CA GLN A 40 76.45 -123.36 1.65
C GLN A 40 77.05 -122.14 0.95
N LYS A 41 78.10 -122.31 0.15
CA LYS A 41 78.71 -121.21 -0.63
C LYS A 41 77.77 -120.69 -1.72
N ALA A 42 77.04 -121.57 -2.40
CA ALA A 42 76.04 -121.20 -3.40
C ALA A 42 74.84 -120.48 -2.75
N SER A 43 74.37 -120.97 -1.61
CA SER A 43 73.32 -120.37 -0.79
C SER A 43 73.76 -119.00 -0.27
N ASN A 44 74.94 -118.88 0.32
CA ASN A 44 75.52 -117.61 0.75
C ASN A 44 75.66 -116.62 -0.41
N LYS A 45 76.08 -117.07 -1.60
CA LYS A 45 76.17 -116.22 -2.80
C LYS A 45 74.77 -115.78 -3.27
N SER A 46 73.77 -116.66 -3.21
CA SER A 46 72.39 -116.33 -3.54
C SER A 46 71.79 -115.34 -2.54
N ILE A 47 72.01 -115.55 -1.23
CA ILE A 47 71.61 -114.65 -0.16
C ILE A 47 72.27 -113.29 -0.35
N HIS A 48 73.58 -113.25 -0.62
CA HIS A 48 74.30 -112.00 -0.85
C HIS A 48 73.72 -111.23 -2.05
N LYS A 49 73.42 -111.93 -3.16
CA LYS A 49 72.76 -111.35 -4.32
C LYS A 49 71.34 -110.84 -4.01
N SER A 50 70.58 -111.55 -3.19
CA SER A 50 69.25 -111.11 -2.73
C SER A 50 69.35 -109.90 -1.80
N ILE A 51 70.32 -109.86 -0.88
CA ILE A 51 70.58 -108.70 -0.01
C ILE A 51 70.99 -107.50 -0.84
N GLU A 52 71.88 -107.67 -1.83
CA GLU A 52 72.27 -106.61 -2.76
C GLU A 52 71.07 -106.12 -3.60
N GLY A 53 70.21 -107.05 -4.06
CA GLY A 53 68.94 -106.74 -4.72
C GLY A 53 67.97 -105.95 -3.83
N ILE A 54 67.86 -106.33 -2.55
CA ILE A 54 67.04 -105.61 -1.57
C ILE A 54 67.62 -104.22 -1.33
N ASN A 55 68.92 -104.09 -1.09
CA ASN A 55 69.59 -102.81 -0.86
C ASN A 55 69.39 -101.86 -2.05
N THR A 56 69.61 -102.35 -3.28
CA THR A 56 69.40 -101.53 -4.49
C THR A 56 67.94 -101.13 -4.68
N THR A 57 66.98 -101.99 -4.32
CA THR A 57 65.54 -101.66 -4.37
C THR A 57 65.15 -100.66 -3.29
N GLN A 58 65.71 -100.82 -2.09
CA GLN A 58 65.53 -99.90 -0.97
C GLN A 58 66.11 -98.52 -1.29
N ASP A 59 67.30 -98.44 -1.88
CA ASP A 59 67.91 -97.20 -2.33
C ASP A 59 67.05 -96.50 -3.39
N LYS A 60 66.54 -97.25 -4.38
CA LYS A 60 65.60 -96.72 -5.38
C LYS A 60 64.34 -96.14 -4.72
N TYR A 61 63.79 -96.86 -3.74
CA TYR A 61 62.62 -96.41 -3.00
C TYR A 61 62.89 -95.13 -2.20
N HIS A 62 64.04 -95.04 -1.51
CA HIS A 62 64.46 -93.82 -0.81
C HIS A 62 64.66 -92.63 -1.77
N ILE A 63 65.28 -92.85 -2.94
CA ILE A 63 65.44 -91.82 -3.97
C ILE A 63 64.08 -91.34 -4.48
N GLN A 64 63.14 -92.26 -4.73
CA GLN A 64 61.80 -91.93 -5.20
C GLN A 64 61.01 -91.14 -4.13
N GLN A 65 61.02 -91.59 -2.88
CA GLN A 65 60.40 -90.85 -1.78
C GLN A 65 61.00 -89.46 -1.63
N LYS A 66 62.33 -89.34 -1.66
CA LYS A 66 63.01 -88.03 -1.57
C LYS A 66 62.65 -87.11 -2.73
N ARG A 67 62.39 -87.66 -3.92
CA ARG A 67 61.89 -86.88 -5.07
C ARG A 67 60.45 -86.42 -4.84
N GLN A 68 59.56 -87.29 -4.37
CA GLN A 68 58.18 -86.94 -4.05
C GLN A 68 58.10 -85.89 -2.94
N TRP A 69 58.91 -86.02 -1.89
CA TRP A 69 58.97 -85.02 -0.82
C TRP A 69 59.43 -83.65 -1.32
N ARG A 70 60.43 -83.59 -2.20
CA ARG A 70 60.86 -82.32 -2.81
C ARG A 70 59.77 -81.71 -3.69
N GLU A 71 59.02 -82.52 -4.42
CA GLU A 71 57.88 -82.05 -5.22
C GLU A 71 56.77 -81.47 -4.33
N ILE A 72 56.41 -82.17 -3.26
CA ILE A 72 55.41 -81.69 -2.29
C ILE A 72 55.89 -80.41 -1.61
N GLU A 73 57.17 -80.33 -1.24
CA GLU A 73 57.76 -79.12 -0.65
C GLU A 73 57.70 -77.93 -1.62
N HIS A 74 57.98 -78.16 -2.90
CA HIS A 74 57.87 -77.13 -3.93
C HIS A 74 56.42 -76.67 -4.09
N GLN A 75 55.46 -77.59 -4.21
CA GLN A 75 54.03 -77.24 -4.30
C GLN A 75 53.51 -76.50 -3.06
N MET A 76 53.95 -76.91 -1.86
CA MET A 76 53.62 -76.20 -0.61
C MET A 76 54.23 -74.80 -0.56
N TYR A 77 55.43 -74.62 -1.12
CA TYR A 77 56.05 -73.31 -1.25
C TYR A 77 55.26 -72.42 -2.22
N GLU A 78 54.92 -72.92 -3.40
CA GLU A 78 54.11 -72.18 -4.39
C GLU A 78 52.73 -71.80 -3.81
N LEU A 79 52.05 -72.73 -3.15
CA LEU A 79 50.76 -72.49 -2.51
C LEU A 79 50.87 -71.40 -1.43
N ARG A 80 51.97 -71.39 -0.66
CA ARG A 80 52.23 -70.35 0.35
C ARG A 80 52.49 -68.98 -0.28
N VAL A 81 53.21 -68.91 -1.40
CA VAL A 81 53.42 -67.67 -2.14
C VAL A 81 52.10 -67.14 -2.67
N LEU A 82 51.33 -68.00 -3.33
CA LEU A 82 50.02 -67.66 -3.90
C LEU A 82 49.05 -67.19 -2.81
N HIS A 83 49.02 -67.87 -1.66
CA HIS A 83 48.19 -67.44 -0.52
C HIS A 83 48.56 -66.03 -0.02
N LYS A 84 49.85 -65.70 0.06
CA LYS A 84 50.30 -64.34 0.43
C LYS A 84 49.90 -63.29 -0.60
N GLU A 85 49.85 -63.64 -1.87
CA GLU A 85 49.39 -62.74 -2.93
C GLU A 85 47.87 -62.53 -2.86
N HIS A 86 47.10 -63.60 -2.63
CA HIS A 86 45.66 -63.52 -2.39
C HIS A 86 45.34 -62.64 -1.18
N GLU A 87 46.03 -62.78 -0.06
CA GLU A 87 45.81 -61.95 1.13
C GLU A 87 46.06 -60.46 0.85
N LYS A 88 47.04 -60.13 0.00
CA LYS A 88 47.28 -58.74 -0.43
C LYS A 88 46.13 -58.21 -1.29
N ILE A 89 45.66 -59.01 -2.24
CA ILE A 89 44.54 -58.65 -3.11
C ILE A 89 43.26 -58.47 -2.28
N GLU A 90 42.97 -59.38 -1.36
CA GLU A 90 41.82 -59.28 -0.45
C GLU A 90 41.85 -58.00 0.38
N LYS A 91 43.01 -57.65 0.95
CA LYS A 91 43.19 -56.38 1.67
C LYS A 91 42.92 -55.18 0.76
N GLN A 92 43.42 -55.19 -0.49
CA GLN A 92 43.14 -54.14 -1.46
C GLN A 92 41.64 -54.03 -1.79
N ILE A 93 40.97 -55.16 -2.07
CA ILE A 93 39.54 -55.22 -2.33
C ILE A 93 38.75 -54.64 -1.16
N VAL A 94 39.07 -55.02 0.08
CA VAL A 94 38.41 -54.47 1.28
C VAL A 94 38.61 -52.96 1.38
N THR A 95 39.81 -52.44 1.09
CA THR A 95 40.03 -50.99 1.10
C THR A 95 39.25 -50.26 0.01
N TRP A 96 39.09 -50.87 -1.18
CA TRP A 96 38.29 -50.30 -2.25
C TRP A 96 36.80 -50.32 -1.92
N LEU A 97 36.29 -51.42 -1.35
CA LEU A 97 34.90 -51.52 -0.89
C LEU A 97 34.59 -50.45 0.15
N LYS A 98 35.46 -50.26 1.15
CA LYS A 98 35.29 -49.18 2.15
C LYS A 98 35.28 -47.79 1.52
N LYS A 99 36.13 -47.53 0.53
CA LYS A 99 36.14 -46.26 -0.20
C LYS A 99 34.87 -46.05 -1.02
N LEU A 100 34.33 -47.12 -1.62
CA LEU A 100 33.10 -47.08 -2.38
C LEU A 100 31.90 -46.80 -1.47
N GLU A 101 31.82 -47.51 -0.35
CA GLU A 101 30.79 -47.32 0.68
C GLU A 101 30.79 -45.89 1.22
N ASN A 102 31.96 -45.34 1.57
CA ASN A 102 32.07 -43.94 1.99
C ASN A 102 31.61 -42.95 0.92
N LYS A 103 31.93 -43.20 -0.36
CA LYS A 103 31.45 -42.36 -1.46
C LYS A 103 29.94 -42.46 -1.65
N GLN A 104 29.37 -43.65 -1.47
CA GLN A 104 27.93 -43.86 -1.54
C GLN A 104 27.22 -43.11 -0.41
N ALA A 105 27.70 -43.23 0.83
CA ALA A 105 27.15 -42.48 1.97
C ALA A 105 27.19 -40.96 1.74
N ASN A 106 28.31 -40.43 1.24
CA ASN A 106 28.42 -39.01 0.91
C ASN A 106 27.44 -38.58 -0.20
N LEU A 107 27.20 -39.44 -1.20
CA LEU A 107 26.22 -39.15 -2.25
C LEU A 107 24.79 -39.18 -1.72
N GLU A 108 24.47 -40.11 -0.83
CA GLU A 108 23.17 -40.18 -0.16
C GLU A 108 22.92 -38.91 0.67
N ASP A 109 23.91 -38.44 1.43
CA ASP A 109 23.83 -37.18 2.18
C ASP A 109 23.62 -35.97 1.27
N LEU A 110 24.34 -35.90 0.15
CA LEU A 110 24.16 -34.83 -0.84
C LEU A 110 22.76 -34.84 -1.46
N ILE A 111 22.22 -36.02 -1.78
CA ILE A 111 20.86 -36.16 -2.31
C ILE A 111 19.82 -35.71 -1.28
N ILE A 112 19.98 -36.07 -0.01
CA ILE A 112 19.08 -35.66 1.07
C ILE A 112 19.10 -34.14 1.23
N ASN A 113 20.30 -33.53 1.22
CA ASN A 113 20.44 -32.08 1.32
C ASN A 113 19.84 -31.36 0.10
N ASP A 114 20.11 -31.82 -1.12
CA ASP A 114 19.52 -31.24 -2.35
C ASP A 114 17.99 -31.34 -2.35
N GLN A 115 17.43 -32.45 -1.87
CA GLN A 115 15.97 -32.60 -1.72
C GLN A 115 15.39 -31.62 -0.70
N ARG A 116 16.09 -31.40 0.42
CA ARG A 116 15.69 -30.41 1.43
C ARG A 116 15.71 -29.00 0.85
N ASP A 117 16.80 -28.61 0.21
CA ASP A 117 16.97 -27.29 -0.40
C ASP A 117 15.92 -27.05 -1.49
N LYS A 118 15.59 -28.08 -2.27
CA LYS A 118 14.52 -28.03 -3.28
C LYS A 118 13.14 -27.78 -2.65
N VAL A 119 12.83 -28.41 -1.52
CA VAL A 119 11.56 -28.19 -0.81
C VAL A 119 11.50 -26.77 -0.24
N GLU A 120 12.59 -26.29 0.33
CA GLU A 120 12.70 -24.92 0.87
C GLU A 120 12.55 -23.87 -0.24
N LEU A 121 13.25 -24.05 -1.37
CA LEU A 121 13.12 -23.18 -2.54
C LEU A 121 11.69 -23.17 -3.09
N LYS A 122 11.03 -24.34 -3.16
CA LYS A 122 9.64 -24.43 -3.60
C LYS A 122 8.71 -23.64 -2.67
N LEU A 123 8.92 -23.71 -1.36
CA LEU A 123 8.16 -22.93 -0.38
C LEU A 123 8.39 -21.43 -0.56
N HIS A 124 9.64 -21.00 -0.76
CA HIS A 124 9.96 -19.59 -1.03
C HIS A 124 9.30 -19.07 -2.31
N VAL A 125 9.32 -19.85 -3.39
CA VAL A 125 8.65 -19.49 -4.65
C VAL A 125 7.13 -19.37 -4.45
N GLN A 126 6.52 -20.28 -3.70
CA GLN A 126 5.09 -20.23 -3.40
C GLN A 126 4.70 -19.01 -2.54
N ASN A 127 5.52 -18.68 -1.55
CA ASN A 127 5.33 -17.49 -0.73
C ASN A 127 5.47 -16.21 -1.56
N LEU A 128 6.48 -16.16 -2.45
CA LEU A 128 6.68 -15.03 -3.36
C LEU A 128 5.50 -14.87 -4.33
N ALA A 129 5.00 -15.96 -4.91
CA ALA A 129 3.83 -15.92 -5.78
C ALA A 129 2.58 -15.41 -5.04
N SER A 130 2.39 -15.84 -3.78
CA SER A 130 1.27 -15.37 -2.95
C SER A 130 1.39 -13.88 -2.63
N SER A 131 2.60 -13.41 -2.28
CA SER A 131 2.89 -11.99 -2.05
C SER A 131 2.68 -11.15 -3.31
N GLN A 132 3.04 -11.64 -4.50
CA GLN A 132 2.77 -10.94 -5.76
C GLN A 132 1.28 -10.76 -6.03
N VAL A 133 0.44 -11.75 -5.72
CA VAL A 133 -1.02 -11.64 -5.82
C VAL A 133 -1.55 -10.56 -4.88
N GLU A 134 -1.01 -10.47 -3.67
CA GLU A 134 -1.41 -9.44 -2.69
C GLU A 134 -1.01 -8.03 -3.17
N VAL A 135 0.22 -7.85 -3.66
CA VAL A 135 0.68 -6.57 -4.25
C VAL A 135 -0.19 -6.16 -5.45
N LEU A 136 -0.58 -7.10 -6.31
CA LEU A 136 -1.49 -6.80 -7.42
C LEU A 136 -2.88 -6.37 -6.94
N LYS A 137 -3.38 -6.96 -5.85
CA LYS A 137 -4.65 -6.57 -5.25
C LYS A 137 -4.58 -5.14 -4.68
N GLU A 138 -3.50 -4.80 -3.98
CA GLU A 138 -3.28 -3.43 -3.48
C GLU A 138 -3.12 -2.42 -4.62
N LEU A 139 -2.42 -2.79 -5.69
CA LEU A 139 -2.26 -1.95 -6.87
C LEU A 139 -3.61 -1.65 -7.55
N ASN A 140 -4.47 -2.66 -7.68
CA ASN A 140 -5.82 -2.48 -8.23
C ASN A 140 -6.66 -1.54 -7.34
N ALA A 141 -6.62 -1.71 -6.01
CA ALA A 141 -7.32 -0.80 -5.11
C ALA A 141 -6.82 0.66 -5.22
N LEU A 142 -5.52 0.84 -5.48
CA LEU A 142 -4.94 2.17 -5.72
C LEU A 142 -5.44 2.77 -7.04
N VAL A 143 -5.56 1.95 -8.10
CA VAL A 143 -6.15 2.37 -9.38
C VAL A 143 -7.60 2.82 -9.18
N ASP A 144 -8.41 2.06 -8.45
CA ASP A 144 -9.80 2.41 -8.15
C ASP A 144 -9.90 3.72 -7.36
N ALA A 145 -9.06 3.89 -6.33
CA ALA A 145 -9.00 5.12 -5.55
C ALA A 145 -8.57 6.34 -6.38
N LYS A 146 -7.64 6.14 -7.32
CA LYS A 146 -7.23 7.19 -8.27
C LYS A 146 -8.39 7.60 -9.18
N GLU A 147 -9.17 6.65 -9.66
CA GLU A 147 -10.34 6.92 -10.50
C GLU A 147 -11.41 7.71 -9.72
N GLU A 148 -11.65 7.36 -8.45
CA GLU A 148 -12.55 8.12 -7.58
C GLU A 148 -12.07 9.57 -7.35
N ILE A 149 -10.76 9.77 -7.14
CA ILE A 149 -10.17 11.11 -7.01
C ILE A 149 -10.36 11.91 -8.31
N GLN A 150 -10.16 11.28 -9.47
CA GLN A 150 -10.37 11.93 -10.76
C GLN A 150 -11.82 12.39 -10.93
N GLN A 151 -12.80 11.54 -10.61
CA GLN A 151 -14.22 11.90 -10.65
C GLN A 151 -14.57 13.07 -9.71
N LYS A 152 -14.00 13.08 -8.50
CA LYS A 152 -14.17 14.20 -7.56
C LYS A 152 -13.54 15.49 -8.09
N LEU A 153 -12.40 15.41 -8.76
CA LEU A 153 -11.74 16.56 -9.36
C LEU A 153 -12.57 17.14 -10.52
N ASP A 154 -13.13 16.29 -11.37
CA ASP A 154 -14.00 16.71 -12.48
C ASP A 154 -15.29 17.36 -11.95
N SER A 155 -15.87 16.80 -10.88
CA SER A 155 -17.04 17.38 -10.20
C SER A 155 -16.72 18.76 -9.60
N LEU A 156 -15.54 18.92 -9.01
CA LEU A 156 -15.09 20.19 -8.45
C LEU A 156 -14.81 21.24 -9.54
N ALA A 157 -14.28 20.83 -10.69
CA ALA A 157 -14.11 21.70 -11.84
C ALA A 157 -15.47 22.22 -12.34
N SER A 158 -16.48 21.34 -12.48
CA SER A 158 -17.85 21.75 -12.84
C SER A 158 -18.45 22.72 -11.81
N LEU A 159 -18.31 22.42 -10.52
CA LEU A 159 -18.81 23.30 -9.45
C LEU A 159 -18.16 24.68 -9.50
N LYS A 160 -16.85 24.73 -9.76
CA LYS A 160 -16.10 25.98 -9.89
C LYS A 160 -16.63 26.81 -11.05
N ASP A 161 -16.93 26.20 -12.20
CA ASP A 161 -17.49 26.91 -13.34
C ASP A 161 -18.93 27.41 -13.07
N ASP A 162 -19.76 26.64 -12.36
CA ASP A 162 -21.08 27.07 -11.90
C ASP A 162 -21.01 28.29 -10.96
N VAL A 163 -20.07 28.28 -10.01
CA VAL A 163 -19.87 29.41 -9.08
C VAL A 163 -19.40 30.66 -9.82
N ILE A 164 -18.52 30.52 -10.81
CA ILE A 164 -18.10 31.64 -11.67
C ILE A 164 -19.31 32.21 -12.42
N GLY A 165 -20.15 31.36 -13.02
CA GLY A 165 -21.37 31.80 -13.70
C GLY A 165 -22.33 32.54 -12.75
N GLN A 166 -22.52 32.04 -11.53
CA GLN A 166 -23.31 32.76 -10.52
C GLN A 166 -22.69 34.12 -10.17
N PHE A 167 -21.38 34.19 -10.02
CA PHE A 167 -20.68 35.45 -9.72
C PHE A 167 -20.87 36.49 -10.83
N GLU A 168 -20.80 36.07 -12.10
CA GLU A 168 -21.10 36.94 -13.24
C GLU A 168 -22.55 37.47 -13.20
N THR A 169 -23.53 36.60 -12.88
CA THR A 169 -24.92 37.05 -12.74
C THR A 169 -25.12 38.04 -11.60
N VAL A 170 -24.47 37.81 -10.45
CA VAL A 170 -24.48 38.74 -9.31
C VAL A 170 -23.89 40.07 -9.73
N ASN A 171 -22.78 40.06 -10.48
CA ASN A 171 -22.14 41.28 -10.94
C ASN A 171 -23.08 42.11 -11.85
N VAL A 172 -23.76 41.46 -12.81
CA VAL A 172 -24.76 42.11 -13.67
C VAL A 172 -25.92 42.69 -12.87
N VAL A 173 -26.42 41.97 -11.86
CA VAL A 173 -27.49 42.46 -10.98
C VAL A 173 -27.01 43.64 -10.14
N SER A 174 -25.79 43.59 -9.61
CA SER A 174 -25.17 44.68 -8.86
C SER A 174 -25.02 45.95 -9.71
N GLU A 175 -24.56 45.84 -10.96
CA GLU A 175 -24.50 46.97 -11.89
C GLU A 175 -25.89 47.59 -12.12
N LYS A 176 -26.93 46.76 -12.28
CA LYS A 176 -28.31 47.23 -12.43
C LYS A 176 -28.84 47.93 -11.18
N ILE A 177 -28.47 47.46 -9.99
CA ILE A 177 -28.83 48.10 -8.71
C ILE A 177 -28.14 49.46 -8.60
N LEU A 178 -26.85 49.55 -8.94
CA LEU A 178 -26.12 50.82 -8.95
C LEU A 178 -26.81 51.84 -9.87
N HIS A 179 -27.15 51.46 -11.10
CA HIS A 179 -27.88 52.35 -12.01
C HIS A 179 -29.24 52.78 -11.42
N LYS A 180 -30.00 51.87 -10.81
CA LYS A 180 -31.28 52.21 -10.17
C LYS A 180 -31.11 53.15 -8.97
N MET A 181 -30.01 53.01 -8.24
CA MET A 181 -29.66 53.88 -7.13
C MET A 181 -29.32 55.29 -7.63
N ASP A 182 -28.56 55.41 -8.73
CA ASP A 182 -28.27 56.70 -9.37
C ASP A 182 -29.56 57.40 -9.83
N GLU A 183 -30.48 56.68 -10.48
CA GLU A 183 -31.81 57.21 -10.86
C GLU A 183 -32.60 57.70 -9.63
N GLN A 184 -32.55 56.95 -8.52
CA GLN A 184 -33.24 57.34 -7.28
C GLN A 184 -32.61 58.60 -6.67
N THR A 185 -31.29 58.73 -6.69
CA THR A 185 -30.58 59.93 -6.22
C THR A 185 -30.95 61.15 -7.05
N GLU A 186 -31.07 61.00 -8.37
CA GLU A 186 -31.52 62.08 -9.25
C GLU A 186 -32.96 62.53 -8.91
N LEU A 187 -33.88 61.57 -8.72
CA LEU A 187 -35.26 61.87 -8.31
C LEU A 187 -35.31 62.55 -6.94
N GLN A 188 -34.48 62.12 -5.98
CA GLN A 188 -34.38 62.77 -4.67
C GLN A 188 -33.89 64.21 -4.77
N GLN A 189 -32.91 64.49 -5.64
CA GLN A 189 -32.45 65.85 -5.91
C GLN A 189 -33.57 66.71 -6.50
N GLN A 190 -34.31 66.20 -7.50
CA GLN A 190 -35.44 66.92 -8.09
C GLN A 190 -36.57 67.21 -7.07
N ILE A 191 -36.82 66.28 -6.14
CA ILE A 191 -37.78 66.50 -5.05
C ILE A 191 -37.28 67.59 -4.10
N ALA A 192 -36.00 67.54 -3.72
CA ALA A 192 -35.39 68.56 -2.85
C ALA A 192 -35.50 69.95 -3.49
N ASP A 193 -35.14 70.10 -4.77
CA ASP A 193 -35.24 71.37 -5.50
C ASP A 193 -36.69 71.90 -5.54
N LYS A 194 -37.67 71.01 -5.75
CA LYS A 194 -39.10 71.37 -5.71
C LYS A 194 -39.57 71.78 -4.32
N ILE A 195 -39.10 71.12 -3.27
CA ILE A 195 -39.41 71.50 -1.88
C ILE A 195 -38.84 72.90 -1.60
N THR A 196 -37.59 73.17 -1.96
CA THR A 196 -36.98 74.49 -1.80
C THR A 196 -37.75 75.57 -2.55
N THR A 197 -38.18 75.29 -3.79
CA THR A 197 -39.02 76.22 -4.57
C THR A 197 -40.37 76.49 -3.87
N ILE A 198 -41.00 75.45 -3.32
CA ILE A 198 -42.26 75.60 -2.56
C ILE A 198 -42.02 76.44 -1.30
N GLU A 199 -40.96 76.18 -0.54
CA GLU A 199 -40.59 76.95 0.65
C GLU A 199 -40.41 78.44 0.32
N GLU A 200 -39.72 78.77 -0.78
CA GLU A 200 -39.57 80.15 -1.24
C GLU A 200 -40.92 80.81 -1.57
N THR A 201 -41.80 80.13 -2.32
CA THR A 201 -43.13 80.66 -2.64
C THR A 201 -44.02 80.82 -1.40
N GLN A 202 -43.94 79.89 -0.44
CA GLN A 202 -44.66 79.99 0.82
C GLN A 202 -44.18 81.18 1.64
N GLN A 203 -42.86 81.41 1.70
CA GLN A 203 -42.29 82.57 2.38
C GLN A 203 -42.76 83.88 1.74
N GLU A 204 -42.85 83.95 0.41
CA GLU A 204 -43.41 85.11 -0.31
C GLU A 204 -44.89 85.34 0.04
N VAL A 205 -45.70 84.28 0.05
CA VAL A 205 -47.13 84.38 0.42
C VAL A 205 -47.29 84.87 1.85
N ILE A 206 -46.49 84.37 2.80
CA ILE A 206 -46.49 84.83 4.20
C ILE A 206 -46.17 86.33 4.26
N HIS A 207 -45.09 86.78 3.60
CA HIS A 207 -44.75 88.20 3.57
C HIS A 207 -45.86 89.09 2.98
N ARG A 208 -46.58 88.59 1.96
CA ARG A 208 -47.74 89.30 1.39
C ARG A 208 -48.92 89.37 2.35
N VAL A 209 -49.19 88.27 3.07
CA VAL A 209 -50.26 88.22 4.09
C VAL A 209 -49.94 89.18 5.24
N ASP A 210 -48.73 89.16 5.79
CA ASP A 210 -48.29 90.09 6.84
C ASP A 210 -48.42 91.55 6.39
N GLY A 211 -48.04 91.85 5.14
CA GLY A 211 -48.19 93.18 4.56
C GLY A 211 -49.65 93.61 4.42
N GLN A 212 -50.54 92.68 4.06
CA GLN A 212 -51.99 92.93 4.01
C GLN A 212 -52.58 93.12 5.41
N GLU A 213 -52.15 92.34 6.40
CA GLU A 213 -52.56 92.49 7.80
C GLU A 213 -52.20 93.89 8.32
N GLY A 214 -50.98 94.37 8.06
CA GLY A 214 -50.59 95.74 8.41
C GLY A 214 -51.37 96.84 7.69
N ILE A 215 -51.90 96.60 6.48
CA ILE A 215 -52.81 97.52 5.79
C ILE A 215 -54.20 97.49 6.44
N ILE A 216 -54.72 96.28 6.74
CA ILE A 216 -56.01 96.10 7.40
C ILE A 216 -56.01 96.80 8.75
N ASP A 217 -54.96 96.63 9.55
CA ASP A 217 -54.81 97.32 10.85
C ASP A 217 -54.85 98.84 10.70
N LYS A 218 -54.16 99.40 9.69
CA LYS A 218 -54.24 100.84 9.37
C LYS A 218 -55.66 101.27 9.01
N ILE A 219 -56.36 100.49 8.19
CA ILE A 219 -57.75 100.78 7.80
C ILE A 219 -58.67 100.72 9.03
N VAL A 220 -58.52 99.72 9.90
CA VAL A 220 -59.29 99.59 11.13
C VAL A 220 -59.06 100.80 12.04
N HIS A 221 -57.80 101.21 12.25
CA HIS A 221 -57.49 102.43 12.99
C HIS A 221 -58.09 103.69 12.37
N GLN A 222 -58.07 103.81 11.04
CA GLN A 222 -58.73 104.92 10.35
C GLN A 222 -60.24 104.91 10.52
N ILE A 223 -60.88 103.73 10.46
CA ILE A 223 -62.32 103.57 10.72
C ILE A 223 -62.65 103.97 12.16
N ASP A 224 -61.84 103.54 13.14
CA ASP A 224 -62.03 103.92 14.54
C ASP A 224 -61.82 105.42 14.76
N HIS A 225 -60.87 106.05 14.07
CA HIS A 225 -60.71 107.50 14.10
C HIS A 225 -61.93 108.22 13.51
N VAL A 226 -62.44 107.77 12.37
CA VAL A 226 -63.68 108.32 11.76
C VAL A 226 -64.87 108.12 12.71
N ARG A 227 -65.00 106.95 13.33
CA ARG A 227 -66.02 106.64 14.33
C ARG A 227 -65.92 107.59 15.52
N PHE A 228 -64.72 107.85 16.05
CA PHE A 228 -64.48 108.81 17.13
C PHE A 228 -64.91 110.23 16.73
N VAL A 229 -64.50 110.72 15.55
CA VAL A 229 -64.88 112.04 15.04
C VAL A 229 -66.41 112.15 14.85
N LEU A 230 -67.06 111.10 14.34
CA LEU A 230 -68.51 111.06 14.19
C LEU A 230 -69.22 111.10 15.55
N PHE A 231 -68.76 110.34 16.55
CA PHE A 231 -69.32 110.39 17.90
C PHE A 231 -69.14 111.78 18.54
N GLU A 232 -67.95 112.39 18.41
CA GLU A 232 -67.70 113.74 18.92
C GLU A 232 -68.63 114.76 18.26
N ARG A 233 -68.75 114.74 16.92
CA ARG A 233 -69.64 115.65 16.19
C ARG A 233 -71.12 115.40 16.45
N THR A 234 -71.52 114.14 16.61
CA THR A 234 -72.90 113.77 16.94
C THR A 234 -73.24 114.21 18.36
N ASN A 235 -72.33 114.02 19.32
CA ASN A 235 -72.48 114.53 20.68
C ASN A 235 -72.53 116.07 20.70
N TYR A 236 -71.69 116.76 19.91
CA TYR A 236 -71.74 118.22 19.78
C TYR A 236 -73.08 118.70 19.19
N LEU A 237 -73.60 117.98 18.19
CA LEU A 237 -74.91 118.25 17.58
C LEU A 237 -76.05 117.97 18.56
N GLU A 238 -75.98 116.89 19.32
CA GLU A 238 -76.91 116.57 20.40
C GLU A 238 -76.92 117.69 21.44
N GLU A 239 -75.75 118.11 21.93
CA GLU A 239 -75.61 119.21 22.89
C GLU A 239 -76.14 120.54 22.31
N LYS A 240 -75.92 120.80 21.02
CA LYS A 240 -76.49 121.95 20.30
C LYS A 240 -78.01 121.85 20.18
N MET A 241 -78.55 120.68 19.83
CA MET A 241 -80.00 120.47 19.72
C MET A 241 -80.67 120.54 21.08
N GLU A 242 -80.05 120.02 22.14
CA GLU A 242 -80.52 120.12 23.51
C GLU A 242 -80.57 121.59 23.94
N LYS A 243 -79.54 122.38 23.65
CA LYS A 243 -79.56 123.85 23.87
C LYS A 243 -80.67 124.55 23.09
N VAL A 244 -80.92 124.18 21.83
CA VAL A 244 -82.02 124.75 21.02
C VAL A 244 -83.38 124.29 21.56
N TYR A 245 -83.51 123.03 21.97
CA TYR A 245 -84.73 122.48 22.55
C TYR A 245 -85.05 123.17 23.87
N ASP A 246 -84.07 123.35 24.76
CA ASP A 246 -84.20 124.15 25.98
C ASP A 246 -84.59 125.60 25.67
N GLN A 247 -84.02 126.23 24.63
CA GLN A 247 -84.44 127.56 24.20
C GLN A 247 -85.89 127.60 23.72
N VAL A 248 -86.33 126.62 22.93
CA VAL A 248 -87.70 126.51 22.41
C VAL A 248 -88.68 126.15 23.53
N VAL A 249 -88.33 125.24 24.45
CA VAL A 249 -89.13 124.90 25.63
C VAL A 249 -89.25 126.12 26.54
N ASN A 250 -88.17 126.86 26.78
CA ASN A 250 -88.23 128.13 27.52
C ASN A 250 -89.09 129.17 26.79
N TYR A 251 -89.05 129.24 25.45
CA TYR A 251 -89.89 130.14 24.66
C TYR A 251 -91.36 129.74 24.71
N ILE A 252 -91.68 128.45 24.58
CA ILE A 252 -93.04 127.91 24.66
C ILE A 252 -93.57 128.01 26.10
N GLN A 253 -92.75 127.79 27.13
CA GLN A 253 -93.13 128.04 28.52
C GLN A 253 -93.42 129.52 28.77
N LYS A 254 -92.62 130.42 28.18
CA LYS A 254 -92.90 131.87 28.19
C LYS A 254 -94.21 132.21 27.47
N ILE A 255 -94.58 131.50 26.41
CA ILE A 255 -95.85 131.68 25.69
C ILE A 255 -97.04 131.08 26.47
N LYS A 256 -96.88 129.92 27.10
CA LYS A 256 -97.97 129.15 27.73
C LYS A 256 -98.51 129.81 29.01
N ASN A 257 -97.71 130.62 29.70
CA ASN A 257 -98.09 131.21 30.99
C ASN A 257 -98.45 132.72 30.96
N ASN A 258 -98.55 133.31 29.76
CA ASN A 258 -99.30 134.51 29.38
C ASN A 258 -99.28 135.76 30.32
N ILE A 259 -98.46 136.78 30.02
CA ILE A 259 -98.73 138.22 30.28
C ILE A 259 -98.13 139.08 29.14
N ILE A 260 -98.95 140.01 28.65
CA ILE A 260 -98.69 141.06 27.66
C ILE A 260 -97.96 142.26 28.32
N GLN A 261 -97.21 143.04 27.51
CA GLN A 261 -96.85 144.48 27.62
C GLN A 261 -95.38 144.86 27.98
N PRO A 262 -94.90 146.11 27.67
CA PRO A 262 -94.11 146.45 26.46
C PRO A 262 -92.80 147.25 26.75
N SER A 263 -92.15 147.81 25.70
CA SER A 263 -91.03 148.78 25.70
C SER A 263 -89.63 148.16 25.98
N THR A 264 -88.47 148.55 25.44
CA THR A 264 -87.95 149.75 24.76
C THR A 264 -86.67 149.35 23.98
N ILE A 265 -86.32 150.12 22.95
CA ILE A 265 -85.02 150.08 22.25
C ILE A 265 -83.90 150.52 23.20
N GLU A 266 -82.76 149.79 23.22
CA GLU A 266 -81.47 150.39 23.60
C GLU A 266 -80.29 149.69 22.92
N VAL A 267 -79.35 150.53 22.48
CA VAL A 267 -78.10 150.25 21.76
C VAL A 267 -76.94 150.43 22.74
N SER A 268 -76.03 149.45 22.82
CA SER A 268 -74.60 149.56 23.25
C SER A 268 -73.92 148.24 22.83
N SER A 269 -72.86 148.18 22.00
CA SER A 269 -71.51 148.76 22.02
C SER A 269 -70.63 148.27 23.19
N ASN A 270 -69.78 147.27 22.90
CA ASN A 270 -68.41 146.99 23.41
C ASN A 270 -67.98 145.63 22.79
N GLU A 271 -67.08 145.53 21.82
CA GLU A 271 -65.60 145.70 21.83
C GLU A 271 -64.80 144.75 22.73
N ASN A 272 -63.86 144.05 22.07
CA ASN A 272 -62.64 143.36 22.54
C ASN A 272 -62.83 142.05 23.34
N GLU A 273 -62.02 140.99 23.19
CA GLU A 273 -60.60 140.97 22.88
C GLU A 273 -60.08 139.59 22.40
N LYS A 274 -58.94 139.63 21.71
CA LYS A 274 -58.12 138.57 21.09
C LYS A 274 -57.61 137.46 22.05
N ARG A 275 -57.26 136.29 21.47
CA ARG A 275 -55.91 135.66 21.40
C ARG A 275 -56.00 134.30 20.65
N GLU A 276 -55.25 134.02 19.58
CA GLU A 276 -53.82 133.61 19.50
C GLU A 276 -53.55 132.35 20.34
N GLU A 277 -53.05 131.21 19.83
CA GLU A 277 -51.83 130.90 19.05
C GLU A 277 -51.97 129.46 18.46
N ALA A 278 -51.52 129.22 17.23
CA ALA A 278 -50.27 128.53 16.84
C ALA A 278 -50.28 126.99 17.02
#